data_AF-A0A163IRI9-F1
#
_entry.id   AF-A0A163IRI9-F1
#
_cell.length_a   1.000
_cell.length_b   1.000
_cell.length_c   1.000
_cell.angle_alpha   90.00
_cell.angle_beta   90.00
_cell.angle_gamma   90.00
#
_symmetry.space_group_name_H-M   'P 1'
#
loop_
_entity.id
_entity.type
_entity.pdbx_description
1 polymer ?
#
loop_
_entity_poly.entity_id
_entity_poly.type
_entity_poly.pdbx_seq_one_letter_code
_entity_poly.pdbx_strand_id
1 'polypeptide(L)'
;MPMRIHYALHRLFTTYDIGISSELDFKQNVGIEFPVFQNRTDLDLYIVVFQTTVTYVYTHGNQIVLSGKPTRDGVQVISIKTSALRPFDLNKKLLVQLATAQGHELDYSLIVYEPPDFWIKQIQPKDSEYNR
;
A
#
# COMPACT_ATOMS: atom_id res chain seq x y z
N MET A 1 0.17 5.09 -22.09
CA MET A 1 -0.33 3.69 -22.03
C MET A 1 -1.80 3.71 -21.66
N PRO A 2 -2.68 2.88 -22.26
CA PRO A 2 -4.08 2.80 -21.84
C PRO A 2 -4.17 2.25 -20.41
N MET A 3 -4.49 3.12 -19.44
CA MET A 3 -4.46 2.78 -18.01
C MET A 3 -5.38 1.59 -17.67
N ARG A 4 -6.54 1.49 -18.31
CA ARG A 4 -7.52 0.41 -18.04
C ARG A 4 -7.00 -0.99 -18.38
N ILE A 5 -6.18 -1.13 -19.44
CA ILE A 5 -5.59 -2.42 -19.82
C ILE A 5 -4.49 -2.80 -18.81
N HIS A 6 -3.71 -1.81 -18.36
CA HIS A 6 -2.70 -2.00 -17.33
C HIS A 6 -3.31 -2.44 -15.99
N TYR A 7 -4.35 -1.75 -15.52
CA TYR A 7 -5.09 -2.12 -14.31
C TYR A 7 -5.72 -3.52 -14.39
N ALA A 8 -6.20 -3.94 -15.57
CA ALA A 8 -6.82 -5.26 -15.74
C ALA A 8 -5.82 -6.44 -15.60
N LEU A 9 -4.51 -6.19 -15.75
CA LEU A 9 -3.47 -7.20 -15.59
C LEU A 9 -2.95 -7.28 -14.15
N HIS A 10 -3.12 -6.21 -13.38
CA HIS A 10 -2.69 -6.15 -12.00
C HIS A 10 -3.65 -6.89 -11.07
N ARG A 11 -3.05 -7.64 -10.15
CA ARG A 11 -3.71 -8.35 -9.05
C ARG A 11 -3.38 -7.71 -7.70
N LEU A 12 -2.46 -6.76 -7.67
CA LEU A 12 -1.99 -6.11 -6.47
C LEU A 12 -2.11 -4.59 -6.62
N PHE A 13 -2.79 -3.95 -5.69
CA PHE A 13 -2.89 -2.50 -5.61
C PHE A 13 -2.58 -2.03 -4.19
N THR A 14 -1.94 -0.88 -4.08
CA THR A 14 -1.43 -0.36 -2.81
C THR A 14 -1.77 1.11 -2.67
N THR A 15 -2.27 1.51 -1.51
CA THR A 15 -2.53 2.92 -1.18
C THR A 15 -2.32 3.18 0.29
N TYR A 16 -1.83 4.36 0.63
CA TYR A 16 -1.88 4.86 2.00
C TYR A 16 -3.23 5.52 2.28
N ASP A 17 -3.59 5.67 3.56
CA ASP A 17 -4.81 6.36 4.00
C ASP A 17 -4.79 7.89 3.83
N ILE A 18 -3.99 8.42 2.89
CA ILE A 18 -3.65 9.84 2.72
C ILE A 18 -4.76 10.68 2.05
N GLY A 19 -5.86 10.87 2.79
CA GLY A 19 -6.91 11.82 2.45
C GLY A 19 -8.02 11.27 1.55
N ILE A 20 -9.18 11.92 1.63
CA ILE A 20 -10.44 11.44 1.05
C ILE A 20 -10.40 11.44 -0.49
N SER A 21 -9.74 12.40 -1.12
CA SER A 21 -9.62 12.44 -2.59
C SER A 21 -8.82 11.25 -3.13
N SER A 22 -7.66 10.98 -2.53
CA SER A 22 -6.79 9.86 -2.92
C SER A 22 -7.50 8.52 -2.71
N GLU A 23 -8.24 8.39 -1.61
CA GLU A 23 -9.06 7.22 -1.31
C GLU A 23 -10.16 6.99 -2.37
N LEU A 24 -10.89 8.06 -2.72
CA LEU A 24 -11.99 7.98 -3.69
C LEU A 24 -11.48 7.61 -5.08
N ASP A 25 -10.39 8.25 -5.53
CA ASP A 25 -9.73 7.94 -6.80
C ASP A 25 -9.24 6.48 -6.81
N PHE A 26 -8.64 6.01 -5.72
CA PHE A 26 -8.18 4.63 -5.60
C PHE A 26 -9.35 3.64 -5.70
N LYS A 27 -10.41 3.84 -4.93
CA LYS A 27 -11.60 2.97 -4.95
C LYS A 27 -12.27 2.94 -6.32
N GLN A 28 -12.35 4.09 -6.99
CA GLN A 28 -12.87 4.17 -8.36
C GLN A 28 -12.00 3.41 -9.36
N ASN A 29 -10.67 3.51 -9.24
CA ASN A 29 -9.74 2.82 -10.13
C ASN A 29 -9.74 1.30 -9.93
N VAL A 30 -9.84 0.84 -8.69
CA VAL A 30 -9.85 -0.59 -8.34
C VAL A 30 -11.25 -1.21 -8.48
N GLY A 31 -12.30 -0.38 -8.47
CA GLY A 31 -13.69 -0.81 -8.67
C GLY A 31 -14.30 -1.53 -7.48
N ILE A 32 -13.76 -1.31 -6.28
CA ILE A 32 -14.23 -1.92 -5.03
C ILE A 32 -14.36 -0.88 -3.93
N GLU A 33 -15.30 -1.10 -3.02
CA GLU A 33 -15.47 -0.28 -1.84
C GLU A 33 -15.02 -1.07 -0.59
N PHE A 34 -14.22 -0.44 0.25
CA PHE A 34 -13.77 -1.00 1.53
C PHE A 34 -13.55 0.14 2.54
N PRO A 35 -13.71 -0.10 3.85
CA PRO A 35 -13.48 0.93 4.84
C PRO A 35 -11.98 1.26 4.93
N VAL A 36 -11.65 2.54 4.76
CA VAL A 36 -10.34 3.11 5.06
C VAL A 36 -10.51 3.94 6.32
N PHE A 37 -9.67 3.70 7.33
CA PHE A 37 -9.74 4.39 8.61
C PHE A 37 -8.48 5.23 8.77
N GLN A 38 -8.64 6.55 8.82
CA GLN A 38 -7.51 7.44 9.06
C GLN A 38 -7.03 7.31 10.49
N ASN A 39 -5.79 6.85 10.67
CA ASN A 39 -5.14 6.84 11.98
C ASN A 39 -4.13 8.00 12.06
N ARG A 40 -4.39 8.94 12.97
CA ARG A 40 -3.59 10.16 13.12
C ARG A 40 -2.17 9.93 13.61
N THR A 41 -1.90 8.83 14.32
CA THR A 41 -0.61 8.57 14.95
C THR A 41 0.18 7.46 14.27
N ASP A 42 -0.46 6.63 13.46
CA ASP A 42 0.18 5.54 12.75
C ASP A 42 -0.54 5.25 11.44
N LEU A 43 0.01 5.79 10.35
CA LEU A 43 -0.51 5.70 8.99
C LEU A 43 -0.73 4.23 8.57
N ASP A 44 -1.86 3.94 7.95
CA ASP A 44 -2.15 2.62 7.39
C ASP A 44 -1.78 2.54 5.90
N LEU A 45 -1.08 1.46 5.54
CA LEU A 45 -0.91 1.00 4.17
C LEU A 45 -1.96 -0.07 3.87
N TYR A 46 -2.85 0.22 2.93
CA TYR A 46 -3.82 -0.72 2.39
C TYR A 46 -3.28 -1.42 1.16
N ILE A 47 -3.41 -2.74 1.14
CA ILE A 47 -2.99 -3.61 0.06
C ILE A 47 -4.21 -4.40 -0.39
N VAL A 48 -4.64 -4.17 -1.62
CA VAL A 48 -5.75 -4.89 -2.25
C VAL A 48 -5.16 -5.97 -3.14
N VAL A 49 -5.59 -7.21 -2.92
CA VAL A 49 -5.15 -8.39 -3.65
C VAL A 49 -6.35 -9.06 -4.32
N PHE A 50 -6.28 -9.23 -5.64
CA PHE A 50 -7.27 -9.96 -6.41
C PHE A 50 -6.85 -11.41 -6.62
N GLN A 51 -7.84 -12.30 -6.62
CA GLN A 51 -7.72 -13.69 -7.04
C GLN A 51 -6.58 -14.46 -6.34
N THR A 52 -6.25 -14.07 -5.11
CA THR A 52 -5.21 -14.71 -4.30
C THR A 52 -5.59 -14.58 -2.84
N THR A 53 -5.62 -15.70 -2.13
CA THR A 53 -5.73 -15.72 -0.67
C THR A 53 -4.32 -15.63 -0.10
N VAL A 54 -4.00 -14.49 0.50
CA VAL A 54 -2.73 -14.24 1.19
C VAL A 54 -2.71 -15.02 2.50
N THR A 55 -1.64 -15.80 2.67
CA THR A 55 -1.41 -16.65 3.85
C THR A 55 -0.34 -16.07 4.77
N TYR A 56 0.67 -15.40 4.21
CA TYR A 56 1.74 -14.78 4.98
C TYR A 56 2.08 -13.40 4.43
N VAL A 57 2.37 -12.49 5.35
CA VAL A 57 2.90 -11.17 5.05
C VAL A 57 4.16 -10.98 5.87
N TYR A 58 5.26 -10.64 5.22
CA TYR A 58 6.52 -10.37 5.89
C TYR A 58 7.29 -9.26 5.18
N THR A 59 8.23 -8.66 5.89
CA THR A 59 9.08 -7.58 5.38
C THR A 59 10.55 -8.00 5.35
N HIS A 60 11.27 -7.60 4.31
CA HIS A 60 12.70 -7.83 4.19
C HIS A 60 13.37 -6.69 3.42
N GLY A 61 14.30 -5.97 4.04
CA GLY A 61 14.88 -4.78 3.41
C GLY A 61 13.81 -3.74 3.07
N ASN A 62 13.79 -3.28 1.81
CA ASN A 62 12.77 -2.39 1.27
C ASN A 62 11.60 -3.14 0.61
N GLN A 63 11.35 -4.39 1.03
CA GLN A 63 10.36 -5.25 0.41
C GLN A 63 9.27 -5.66 1.42
N ILE A 64 8.03 -5.67 0.96
CA ILE A 64 6.88 -6.27 1.61
C ILE A 64 6.46 -7.44 0.72
N VAL A 65 6.51 -8.66 1.25
CA VAL A 65 6.12 -9.86 0.49
C VAL A 65 4.80 -10.38 1.03
N LEU A 66 3.82 -10.49 0.14
CA LEU A 66 2.55 -11.18 0.34
C LEU A 66 2.65 -12.54 -0.32
N SER A 67 2.83 -13.59 0.50
CA SER A 67 2.78 -14.97 0.02
C SER A 67 1.34 -15.47 0.11
N GLY A 68 0.82 -16.00 -0.98
CA GLY A 68 -0.54 -16.51 -1.04
C GLY A 68 -0.74 -17.66 -2.00
N LYS A 69 -1.98 -18.18 -2.02
CA LYS A 69 -2.44 -19.18 -2.98
C LYS A 69 -3.40 -18.51 -3.96
N PRO A 70 -3.16 -18.56 -5.28
CA PRO A 70 -4.13 -18.10 -6.27
C PRO A 70 -5.47 -18.83 -6.10
N THR A 71 -6.55 -18.08 -5.95
CA THR A 71 -7.92 -18.55 -5.75
C THR A 71 -8.88 -17.67 -6.55
N ARG A 72 -10.09 -18.13 -6.87
CA ARG A 72 -11.05 -17.33 -7.65
C ARG A 72 -12.10 -16.67 -6.76
N ASP A 73 -11.72 -16.34 -5.54
CA ASP A 73 -12.64 -15.94 -4.46
C ASP A 73 -12.86 -14.41 -4.41
N GLY A 74 -12.46 -13.70 -5.46
CA GLY A 74 -12.64 -12.26 -5.58
C GLY A 74 -11.45 -11.47 -5.05
N VAL A 75 -11.65 -10.75 -3.95
CA VAL A 75 -10.73 -9.71 -3.46
C VAL A 75 -10.45 -9.87 -1.97
N GLN A 76 -9.20 -9.66 -1.58
CA GLN A 76 -8.76 -9.56 -0.20
C GLN A 76 -8.10 -8.21 0.04
N VAL A 77 -8.47 -7.53 1.13
CA VAL A 77 -7.85 -6.26 1.55
C VAL A 77 -7.07 -6.52 2.83
N ILE A 78 -5.81 -6.08 2.85
CA ILE A 78 -4.90 -6.21 3.98
C ILE A 78 -4.46 -4.81 4.38
N SER A 79 -4.42 -4.54 5.68
CA SER A 79 -3.84 -3.30 6.22
C SER A 79 -2.56 -3.63 6.97
N ILE A 80 -1.54 -2.79 6.77
CA ILE A 80 -0.28 -2.85 7.50
C ILE A 80 -0.02 -1.47 8.08
N LYS A 81 0.22 -1.43 9.39
CA LYS A 81 0.69 -0.22 10.06
C LYS A 81 2.06 0.16 9.54
N THR A 82 2.25 1.40 9.12
CA THR A 82 3.55 1.88 8.62
C THR A 82 4.63 1.84 9.70
N SER A 83 4.28 1.91 10.98
CA SER A 83 5.20 1.67 12.10
C SER A 83 5.78 0.24 12.12
N ALA A 84 5.08 -0.74 11.55
CA ALA A 84 5.55 -2.12 11.40
C ALA A 84 6.47 -2.30 10.19
N LEU A 85 6.47 -1.34 9.25
CA LEU A 85 7.40 -1.33 8.12
C LEU A 85 8.77 -0.86 8.61
N ARG A 86 9.81 -1.66 8.34
CA ARG A 86 11.20 -1.33 8.68
C ARG A 86 12.09 -1.34 7.42
N PRO A 87 11.86 -0.41 6.47
CA PRO A 87 12.73 -0.28 5.31
C PRO A 87 14.18 -0.02 5.71
N PHE A 88 15.12 -0.59 4.96
CA PHE A 88 16.55 -0.37 5.20
C PHE A 88 17.01 1.00 4.73
N ASP A 89 16.36 1.53 3.69
CA ASP A 89 16.67 2.83 3.12
C ASP A 89 15.39 3.61 2.86
N LEU A 90 15.16 4.69 3.62
CA LEU A 90 13.95 5.50 3.53
C LEU A 90 13.85 6.27 2.20
N ASN A 91 14.96 6.43 1.47
CA ASN A 91 14.99 7.16 0.20
C ASN A 91 14.69 6.26 -1.01
N LYS A 92 14.60 4.94 -0.81
CA LYS A 92 14.27 3.97 -1.85
C LYS A 92 12.81 3.59 -1.77
N LYS A 93 12.23 3.32 -2.95
CA LYS A 93 10.87 2.79 -3.06
C LYS A 93 10.77 1.45 -2.32
N LEU A 94 9.59 1.21 -1.76
CA LEU A 94 9.20 -0.10 -1.28
C LEU A 94 8.70 -0.94 -2.45
N LEU A 95 9.18 -2.19 -2.52
CA LEU A 95 8.63 -3.22 -3.38
C LEU A 95 7.57 -3.98 -2.60
N VAL A 96 6.31 -3.85 -3.02
CA VAL A 96 5.22 -4.70 -2.53
C VAL A 96 5.05 -5.82 -3.54
N GLN A 97 5.39 -7.05 -3.15
CA GLN A 97 5.41 -8.21 -4.03
C GLN A 97 4.33 -9.20 -3.62
N LEU A 98 3.53 -9.64 -4.59
CA LEU A 98 2.62 -10.77 -4.43
C LEU A 98 3.29 -12.00 -5.04
N ALA A 99 3.47 -13.07 -4.26
CA ALA A 99 4.11 -14.30 -4.70
C ALA A 99 3.38 -15.55 -4.22
N THR A 100 3.63 -16.69 -4.86
CA THR A 100 3.21 -17.99 -4.32
C THR A 100 4.14 -18.41 -3.18
N ALA A 101 3.71 -19.38 -2.36
CA ALA A 101 4.55 -19.95 -1.31
C ALA A 101 5.87 -20.58 -1.81
N GLN A 102 5.96 -20.88 -3.11
CA GLN A 102 7.16 -21.39 -3.77
C GLN A 102 8.08 -20.27 -4.28
N GLY A 103 7.73 -19.00 -4.08
CA GLY A 103 8.53 -17.85 -4.51
C GLY A 103 8.27 -17.38 -5.94
N HIS A 104 7.25 -17.89 -6.63
CA HIS A 104 6.89 -17.39 -7.96
C HIS A 104 6.12 -16.07 -7.83
N GLU A 105 6.64 -15.01 -8.44
CA GLU A 105 5.97 -13.71 -8.46
C GLU A 105 4.69 -13.78 -9.30
N LEU A 106 3.61 -13.22 -8.75
CA LEU A 106 2.31 -13.09 -9.39
C LEU A 106 2.05 -11.66 -9.84
N ASP A 107 2.47 -10.68 -9.03
CA ASP A 107 2.37 -9.26 -9.32
C ASP A 107 3.24 -8.44 -8.35
N TYR A 108 3.47 -7.17 -8.66
CA TYR A 108 4.15 -6.24 -7.76
C TYR A 108 3.66 -4.80 -7.91
N SER A 109 3.92 -4.01 -6.88
CA SER A 109 3.72 -2.56 -6.86
C SER A 109 4.96 -1.89 -6.26
N LEU A 110 5.29 -0.69 -6.76
CA LEU A 110 6.37 0.14 -6.25
C LEU A 110 5.78 1.41 -5.65
N ILE A 111 5.97 1.59 -4.34
CA ILE A 111 5.47 2.75 -3.60
C ILE A 111 6.61 3.52 -2.94
N VAL A 112 6.41 4.81 -2.70
CA VAL A 112 7.31 5.57 -1.82
C VAL A 112 6.98 5.20 -0.37
N TYR A 113 7.98 5.12 0.50
CA TYR A 113 7.72 4.93 1.92
C TYR A 113 7.17 6.21 2.54
N GLU A 114 5.98 6.12 3.14
CA GLU A 114 5.44 7.17 3.99
C GLU A 114 5.61 6.79 5.47
N PRO A 115 6.13 7.70 6.32
CA PRO A 115 6.35 7.44 7.73
C PRO A 115 5.04 7.47 8.53
N PRO A 116 5.00 6.79 9.71
CA PRO A 116 3.79 6.69 10.53
C PRO A 116 3.25 8.02 11.04
N ASP A 117 4.12 9.02 11.19
CA ASP A 117 3.78 10.35 11.69
C ASP A 117 3.34 11.33 10.59
N PHE A 118 3.02 10.84 9.39
CA PHE A 118 2.61 11.64 8.22
C PHE A 118 1.55 12.69 8.57
N TRP A 119 0.44 12.28 9.20
CA TRP A 119 -0.65 13.18 9.55
C TRP A 119 -0.26 14.23 10.60
N ILE A 120 0.63 13.88 11.53
CA ILE A 120 1.13 14.81 12.54
C ILE A 120 1.94 15.92 11.87
N LYS A 121 2.79 15.57 10.90
CA LYS A 121 3.59 16.53 10.13
C LYS A 121 2.72 17.45 9.28
N GLN A 122 1.63 16.93 8.72
CA GLN A 122 0.71 17.72 7.89
C GLN A 122 -0.10 18.76 8.68
N ILE A 123 -0.37 18.50 9.97
CA ILE A 123 -1.13 19.38 10.86
C ILE A 123 -0.22 20.43 11.53
N GLN A 124 1.10 20.23 11.56
CA GLN A 124 2.03 21.23 12.09
C GLN A 124 2.04 22.47 11.17
N PRO A 125 1.85 23.68 11.71
CA PRO A 125 1.86 24.88 10.91
C PRO A 125 3.27 25.13 10.33
N LYS A 126 3.33 25.61 9.09
CA LYS A 126 4.56 26.04 8.37
C LYS A 126 5.17 27.33 8.97
N ASP A 127 5.23 27.45 10.29
CA ASP A 127 5.59 28.71 10.95
C ASP A 127 7.11 28.92 11.13
N SER A 128 7.95 28.03 10.62
CA SER A 128 9.42 28.14 10.76
C SER A 128 10.15 28.69 9.53
N GLU A 129 9.48 28.95 8.41
CA GLU A 129 10.11 29.50 7.20
C GLU A 129 9.98 31.02 7.03
N TYR A 130 9.27 31.73 7.91
CA TYR A 130 9.04 33.19 7.76
C TYR A 130 9.92 34.09 8.66
N ASN A 131 10.89 33.53 9.40
CA ASN A 131 11.81 34.29 10.25
C ASN A 131 13.29 34.10 9.83
N ARG A 132 13.64 34.52 8.61
CA ARG A 132 15.02 34.83 8.22
C ARG A 132 15.09 36.08 7.37
#